data_AF-A0A970BF82-F1
#
_entry.id   AF-A0A970BF82-F1
#
_cell.length_a   1.000
_cell.length_b   1.000
_cell.length_c   1.000
_cell.angle_alpha   90.00
_cell.angle_beta   90.00
_cell.angle_gamma   90.00
#
_symmetry.space_group_name_H-M   'P 1'
#
loop_
_entity.id
_entity.type
_entity.pdbx_description
1 polymer ?
#
loop_
_entity_poly.entity_id
_entity_poly.type
_entity_poly.pdbx_seq_one_letter_code
_entity_poly.pdbx_strand_id
1 'polypeptide(L)' 'KTDDNIVLLHMNMESGHGGASGRYSRIKDVAFEFAFILDRVGIKD' A
#
# COMPACT_ATOMS: atom_id res chain seq x y z
N LYS A 1 8.99 0.70 18.12
CA LYS A 1 9.68 -0.05 17.05
C LYS A 1 11.15 -0.15 17.40
N THR A 2 11.70 -1.35 17.42
CA THR A 2 13.06 -1.65 17.95
C THR A 2 13.93 -2.41 16.96
N ASP A 3 13.44 -2.64 15.74
CA ASP A 3 14.12 -3.32 14.65
C ASP A 3 14.21 -2.42 13.40
N ASP A 4 14.86 -2.94 12.36
CA ASP A 4 15.08 -2.23 11.10
C ASP A 4 13.96 -2.47 10.06
N ASN A 5 12.89 -3.19 10.43
CA ASN A 5 11.81 -3.56 9.50
C ASN A 5 10.92 -2.36 9.17
N ILE A 6 10.69 -2.01 7.91
CA ILE A 6 9.83 -0.87 7.57
C ILE A 6 8.39 -1.12 8.06
N VAL A 7 7.84 -0.14 8.78
CA VAL A 7 6.44 -0.13 9.24
C VAL A 7 5.82 1.15 8.71
N LEU A 8 4.74 1.03 7.96
CA LEU A 8 4.09 2.14 7.28
C LEU A 8 2.59 2.16 7.58
N LEU A 9 2.05 3.35 7.82
CA LEU A 9 0.62 3.60 7.75
C LEU A 9 0.31 4.23 6.39
N HIS A 10 -0.26 3.45 5.47
CA HIS A 10 -0.77 3.96 4.20
C HIS A 10 -2.26 4.29 4.36
N MET A 11 -2.63 5.56 4.13
CA MET A 11 -4.00 6.03 4.26
C MET A 11 -4.41 6.75 2.97
N ASN A 12 -5.53 6.34 2.40
CA ASN A 12 -6.14 7.04 1.29
C ASN A 12 -7.00 8.20 1.80
N MET A 13 -6.51 9.43 1.63
CA MET A 13 -7.17 10.65 2.11
C MET A 13 -8.38 11.08 1.25
N GLU A 14 -8.59 10.44 0.09
CA GLU A 14 -9.74 10.70 -0.79
C GLU A 14 -10.92 9.74 -0.50
N SER A 15 -10.67 8.67 0.26
CA SER A 15 -11.69 7.69 0.62
C SER A 15 -12.41 8.06 1.91
N GLY A 16 -13.75 7.97 1.89
CA GLY A 16 -14.60 8.06 3.08
C GLY A 16 -14.91 6.68 3.67
N HIS A 17 -15.90 6.60 4.55
CA HIS A 17 -16.30 5.36 5.23
C HIS A 17 -16.64 4.19 4.27
N GLY A 18 -17.11 4.50 3.05
CA GLY A 18 -17.41 3.51 2.01
C GLY A 18 -16.22 3.10 1.12
N GLY A 19 -15.00 3.55 1.43
CA GLY A 19 -13.83 3.39 0.57
C GLY A 19 -13.79 4.42 -0.57
N ALA A 20 -12.77 4.32 -1.42
CA ALA A 20 -12.62 5.19 -2.58
C ALA A 20 -13.60 4.77 -3.69
N SER A 21 -14.37 5.73 -4.22
CA SER A 21 -15.37 5.49 -5.28
C SER A 21 -14.77 5.37 -6.70
N GLY A 22 -13.47 5.67 -6.85
CA GLY A 22 -12.79 5.63 -8.13
C GLY A 22 -12.67 4.21 -8.68
N ARG A 23 -13.02 4.02 -9.96
CA ARG A 23 -12.94 2.74 -10.68
C ARG A 23 -11.59 2.02 -10.52
N TYR A 24 -10.51 2.79 -10.41
CA TYR A 24 -9.14 2.28 -10.33
C TYR A 24 -8.52 2.37 -8.93
N SER A 25 -9.22 2.93 -7.94
CA SER A 25 -8.64 3.16 -6.61
C SER A 25 -8.23 1.85 -5.94
N ARG A 26 -9.09 0.83 -6.00
CA ARG A 26 -8.76 -0.52 -5.51
C ARG A 26 -7.53 -1.12 -6.18
N ILE A 27 -7.32 -0.87 -7.48
CA ILE A 27 -6.16 -1.40 -8.20
C ILE A 27 -4.87 -0.72 -7.72
N LYS A 28 -4.92 0.59 -7.44
CA LYS A 28 -3.79 1.32 -6.89
C LYS A 28 -3.40 0.80 -5.50
N ASP A 29 -4.37 0.56 -4.64
CA ASP A 29 -4.12 0.04 -3.29
C ASP A 29 -3.47 -1.37 -3.36
N VAL A 30 -4.02 -2.25 -4.20
CA VAL A 30 -3.44 -3.59 -4.43
C VAL A 30 -2.04 -3.50 -5.02
N ALA A 31 -1.81 -2.63 -6.02
CA ALA A 31 -0.49 -2.46 -6.61
C ALA A 31 0.53 -1.96 -5.58
N PHE A 32 0.14 -1.05 -4.70
CA PHE A 32 0.98 -0.56 -3.61
C PHE A 32 1.35 -1.69 -2.64
N GLU A 33 0.39 -2.50 -2.22
CA GLU A 33 0.63 -3.64 -1.33
C GLU A 33 1.64 -4.64 -1.93
N PHE A 34 1.44 -5.03 -3.18
CA PHE A 34 2.38 -5.93 -3.86
C PHE A 34 3.75 -5.30 -4.05
N ALA A 35 3.83 -4.04 -4.47
CA ALA A 35 5.11 -3.34 -4.61
C ALA A 35 5.87 -3.29 -3.29
N PHE A 36 5.18 -3.00 -2.18
CA PHE A 36 5.77 -3.01 -0.85
C PHE A 36 6.29 -4.41 -0.48
N ILE A 37 5.47 -5.46 -0.66
CA ILE A 37 5.88 -6.84 -0.34
C ILE A 37 7.11 -7.24 -1.16
N LEU A 38 7.10 -6.99 -2.48
CA LEU A 38 8.20 -7.33 -3.39
C LEU A 38 9.49 -6.60 -3.00
N ASP A 39 9.42 -5.30 -2.70
CA ASP A 39 10.56 -4.54 -2.18
C ASP A 39 11.07 -5.12 -0.86
N ARG A 40 10.18 -5.48 0.07
CA ARG A 40 10.55 -6.07 1.36
C ARG A 40 11.19 -7.45 1.24
N VAL A 41 10.83 -8.25 0.23
CA VAL A 41 11.47 -9.56 -0.03
C VAL A 41 12.67 -9.49 -0.96
N GLY A 42 13.06 -8.28 -1.39
CA GLY A 42 14.26 -8.05 -2.20
C GLY A 42 14.09 -8.36 -3.70
N ILE A 43 12.86 -8.46 -4.18
CA ILE A 43 12.58 -8.57 -5.61
C ILE A 43 12.56 -7.16 -6.20
N LYS A 44 13.49 -6.91 -7.12
CA LYS A 44 13.64 -5.65 -7.84
C LYS A 44 13.66 -5.95 -9.34
N ASP A 45 13.05 -5.08 -10.14
CA ASP A 45 13.19 -5.10 -11.60
C ASP A 45 14.64 -4.91 -12.04
#